data_AF-A0A1H2RKQ5-F1
#
_entry.id   AF-A0A1H2RKQ5-F1
#
_cell.length_a   1.000
_cell.length_b   1.000
_cell.length_c   1.000
_cell.angle_alpha   90.00
_cell.angle_beta   90.00
_cell.angle_gamma   90.00
#
_symmetry.space_group_name_H-M   'P 1'
#
loop_
_entity.id
_entity.type
_entity.pdbx_description
1 polymer ?
#
loop_
_entity_poly.entity_id
_entity_poly.type
_entity_poly.pdbx_seq_one_letter_code
_entity_poly.pdbx_strand_id
1 'polypeptide(L)'
;MKLNIKHIWNALIVVVLITTTACGQQRGPRGGGQGGGEQGPPPIPTTKQIVKMVDKLSSEILLSEDQKAEVLELYKEHFEEVEDLTSDGRPDRDKMEALKEDFESDVNEVLTEDQQKLYKAYVKKNSRKARK
;
A
#
# COMPACT_ATOMS: atom_id res chain seq x y z
N MET A 1 4.00 23.50 7.06
CA MET A 1 4.05 23.30 8.53
C MET A 1 4.62 21.91 8.76
N LYS A 2 5.63 21.75 9.61
CA LYS A 2 6.21 20.43 9.92
C LYS A 2 5.57 19.90 11.20
N LEU A 3 4.71 18.89 11.10
CA LEU A 3 4.22 18.17 12.26
C LEU A 3 5.04 16.89 12.39
N ASN A 4 6.07 16.96 13.25
CA ASN A 4 6.84 15.80 13.67
C ASN A 4 6.03 15.07 14.75
N ILE A 5 5.48 13.90 14.44
CA ILE A 5 4.84 13.03 15.44
C ILE A 5 5.74 11.83 15.64
N LYS A 6 6.74 11.99 16.51
CA LYS A 6 7.35 10.88 17.21
C LYS A 6 6.48 10.62 18.42
N HIS A 7 6.02 9.37 18.65
CA HIS A 7 6.09 8.64 19.93
C HIS A 7 4.98 7.57 20.16
N ILE A 8 5.42 6.39 20.67
CA ILE A 8 4.78 5.50 21.69
C ILE A 8 3.66 4.56 21.15
N TRP A 9 3.57 3.22 21.36
CA TRP A 9 4.14 2.25 22.31
C TRP A 9 3.85 0.77 21.93
N ASN A 10 4.52 -0.13 22.64
CA ASN A 10 4.46 -1.60 22.63
C ASN A 10 3.04 -2.23 22.63
N ALA A 11 2.79 -3.20 21.75
CA ALA A 11 1.68 -4.16 21.87
C ALA A 11 2.17 -5.60 21.68
N LEU A 12 2.06 -6.38 22.75
CA LEU A 12 2.38 -7.82 22.83
C LEU A 12 1.15 -8.61 22.39
N ILE A 13 1.23 -9.37 21.30
CA ILE A 13 0.13 -10.25 20.86
C ILE A 13 0.67 -11.64 20.51
N VAL A 14 0.20 -12.62 21.29
CA VAL A 14 0.39 -14.06 21.07
C VAL A 14 -0.62 -14.51 20.02
N VAL A 15 -0.13 -15.03 18.88
CA VAL A 15 -0.98 -15.59 17.82
C VAL A 15 -0.75 -17.10 17.71
N VAL A 16 -1.80 -17.85 18.00
CA VAL A 16 -1.89 -19.32 17.82
C VAL A 16 -2.25 -19.60 16.36
N LEU A 17 -1.39 -20.35 15.67
CA LEU A 17 -1.51 -20.73 14.25
C LEU A 17 -2.13 -22.13 14.11
N ILE A 18 -3.31 -22.22 13.49
CA ILE A 18 -3.91 -23.48 13.00
C ILE A 18 -3.79 -23.49 11.48
N THR A 19 -3.01 -24.43 10.94
CA THR A 19 -2.78 -24.60 9.50
C THR A 19 -3.70 -25.66 8.92
N THR A 20 -4.54 -25.30 7.95
CA THR A 20 -5.15 -26.26 7.01
C THR A 20 -4.62 -26.03 5.61
N THR A 21 -4.14 -27.12 5.00
CA THR A 21 -3.59 -27.14 3.64
C THR A 21 -4.68 -27.57 2.67
N ALA A 22 -4.97 -26.75 1.66
CA ALA A 22 -5.72 -27.17 0.49
C ALA A 22 -5.05 -26.57 -0.76
N CYS A 23 -4.58 -27.44 -1.66
CA CYS A 23 -4.14 -27.05 -2.99
C CYS A 23 -4.86 -27.94 -4.01
N GLY A 24 -5.54 -27.30 -4.95
CA GLY A 24 -6.08 -27.95 -6.14
C GLY A 24 -6.77 -26.92 -7.04
N GLN A 25 -6.04 -26.36 -8.01
CA GLN A 25 -6.69 -25.77 -9.18
C GLN A 25 -5.86 -25.89 -10.45
N GLN A 26 -6.47 -26.62 -11.39
CA GLN A 26 -6.08 -26.96 -12.74
C GLN A 26 -6.07 -25.70 -13.63
N ARG A 27 -4.95 -25.44 -14.31
CA ARG A 27 -4.81 -24.35 -15.30
C ARG A 27 -5.27 -24.85 -16.68
N GLY A 28 -6.37 -24.28 -17.17
CA GLY A 28 -6.66 -24.22 -18.60
C GLY A 28 -6.03 -22.96 -19.22
N PRO A 29 -5.60 -22.99 -20.49
CA PRO A 29 -5.03 -21.82 -21.17
C PRO A 29 -6.15 -20.91 -21.70
N ARG A 30 -6.13 -19.63 -21.32
CA ARG A 30 -6.92 -18.58 -21.98
C ARG A 30 -5.97 -17.63 -22.70
N GLY A 31 -6.06 -17.67 -24.03
CA GLY A 31 -5.43 -16.73 -24.94
C GLY A 31 -6.18 -15.40 -25.02
N GLY A 32 -5.59 -14.49 -25.81
CA GLY A 32 -6.20 -13.22 -26.22
C GLY A 32 -5.41 -12.01 -25.78
N GLY A 33 -4.26 -11.76 -26.41
CA GLY A 33 -3.57 -10.46 -26.32
C GLY A 33 -4.30 -9.44 -27.18
N GLN A 34 -4.75 -8.34 -26.56
CA GLN A 34 -5.37 -7.21 -27.25
C GLN A 34 -4.72 -5.91 -26.77
N GLY A 35 -4.14 -5.19 -27.73
CA GLY A 35 -4.11 -3.73 -27.80
C GLY A 35 -3.37 -2.98 -26.69
N GLY A 36 -2.09 -2.69 -26.92
CA GLY A 36 -1.37 -1.65 -26.19
C GLY A 36 -1.90 -0.27 -26.57
N GLY A 37 -2.93 0.19 -25.86
CA GLY A 37 -3.21 1.62 -25.76
C GLY A 37 -2.23 2.25 -24.77
N GLU A 38 -1.67 3.40 -25.12
CA GLU A 38 -0.91 4.25 -24.20
C GLU A 38 -1.80 4.59 -23.00
N GLN A 39 -1.69 3.76 -21.95
CA GLN A 39 -2.32 4.04 -20.67
C GLN A 39 -1.48 5.15 -20.04
N GLY A 40 -2.02 6.36 -20.06
CA GLY A 40 -1.53 7.46 -19.23
C GLY A 40 -1.45 7.04 -17.76
N PRO A 41 -0.80 7.86 -16.92
CA PRO A 41 -0.68 7.57 -15.50
C PRO A 41 -2.08 7.29 -14.90
N PRO A 42 -2.18 6.33 -13.97
CA PRO A 42 -3.44 6.04 -13.32
C PRO A 42 -3.97 7.31 -12.61
N PRO A 43 -5.30 7.50 -12.56
CA PRO A 43 -5.88 8.65 -11.88
C PRO A 43 -5.58 8.62 -10.38
N ILE A 44 -5.44 9.80 -9.76
CA ILE A 44 -5.33 9.95 -8.31
C ILE A 44 -6.60 9.37 -7.64
N PRO A 45 -6.46 8.51 -6.62
CA PRO A 45 -7.61 7.92 -5.96
C PRO A 45 -8.37 8.96 -5.12
N THR A 46 -9.69 8.86 -5.14
CA THR A 46 -10.59 9.61 -4.26
C THR A 46 -10.43 9.16 -2.80
N THR A 47 -10.86 9.99 -1.83
CA THR A 47 -10.87 9.64 -0.40
C THR A 47 -11.57 8.30 -0.12
N LYS A 48 -12.68 7.99 -0.80
CA LYS A 48 -13.38 6.70 -0.64
C LYS A 48 -12.54 5.53 -1.14
N GLN A 49 -11.75 5.72 -2.19
CA GLN A 49 -10.81 4.69 -2.68
C GLN A 49 -9.65 4.52 -1.71
N ILE A 50 -9.12 5.62 -1.16
CA ILE A 50 -8.08 5.59 -0.13
C ILE A 50 -8.54 4.78 1.09
N VAL A 51 -9.74 5.04 1.61
CA VAL A 51 -10.31 4.26 2.73
C VAL A 51 -10.37 2.77 2.38
N LYS A 52 -10.83 2.41 1.18
CA LYS A 52 -10.86 1.00 0.74
C LYS A 52 -9.48 0.37 0.61
N MET A 53 -8.46 1.15 0.22
CA MET A 53 -7.09 0.67 0.13
C MET A 53 -6.55 0.34 1.53
N VAL A 54 -6.82 1.22 2.50
CA VAL A 54 -6.43 1.03 3.90
C VAL A 54 -7.22 -0.10 4.56
N ASP A 55 -8.53 -0.23 4.30
CA ASP A 55 -9.34 -1.37 4.76
C ASP A 55 -8.77 -2.69 4.27
N LYS A 56 -8.40 -2.75 2.98
CA LYS A 56 -7.79 -3.94 2.41
C LYS A 56 -6.44 -4.25 3.05
N LEU A 57 -5.58 -3.23 3.20
CA LEU A 57 -4.30 -3.39 3.87
C LEU A 57 -4.49 -3.90 5.30
N SER A 58 -5.37 -3.26 6.07
CA SER A 58 -5.75 -3.64 7.43
C SER A 58 -6.19 -5.10 7.51
N SER A 59 -7.00 -5.58 6.57
CA SER A 59 -7.40 -7.00 6.53
C SER A 59 -6.27 -7.96 6.17
N GLU A 60 -5.27 -7.51 5.41
CA GLU A 60 -4.19 -8.36 4.90
C GLU A 60 -3.00 -8.45 5.88
N ILE A 61 -2.78 -7.40 6.68
CA ILE A 61 -1.69 -7.35 7.67
C ILE A 61 -2.18 -7.20 9.12
N LEU A 62 -3.50 -7.25 9.35
CA LEU A 62 -4.12 -7.19 10.68
C LEU A 62 -3.75 -5.91 11.45
N LEU A 63 -3.99 -4.74 10.85
CA LEU A 63 -3.81 -3.46 11.55
C LEU A 63 -4.83 -3.32 12.70
N SER A 64 -4.39 -2.76 13.83
CA SER A 64 -5.32 -2.28 14.86
C SER A 64 -6.14 -1.09 14.34
N GLU A 65 -7.22 -0.73 15.04
CA GLU A 65 -8.02 0.46 14.67
C GLU A 65 -7.17 1.75 14.74
N ASP A 66 -6.28 1.87 15.73
CA ASP A 66 -5.39 3.03 15.88
C ASP A 66 -4.37 3.09 14.72
N GLN A 67 -3.68 1.98 14.44
CA GLN A 67 -2.74 1.91 13.30
C GLN A 67 -3.45 2.17 11.97
N LYS A 68 -4.69 1.70 11.83
CA LYS A 68 -5.49 1.92 10.63
C LYS A 68 -5.83 3.41 10.46
N ALA A 69 -6.15 4.12 11.54
CA ALA A 69 -6.39 5.56 11.50
C ALA A 69 -5.12 6.33 11.09
N GLU A 70 -3.97 6.01 11.70
CA GLU A 70 -2.68 6.63 11.36
C GLU A 70 -2.29 6.36 9.90
N VAL A 71 -2.37 5.10 9.46
CA VAL A 71 -2.08 4.74 8.06
C VAL A 71 -3.05 5.44 7.10
N LEU A 72 -4.32 5.64 7.48
CA LEU A 72 -5.26 6.39 6.65
C LEU A 72 -4.85 7.85 6.45
N GLU A 73 -4.29 8.49 7.47
CA GLU A 73 -3.75 9.85 7.36
C GLU A 73 -2.52 9.88 6.44
N LEU A 74 -1.56 8.98 6.65
CA LEU A 74 -0.37 8.84 5.78
C LEU A 74 -0.74 8.65 4.31
N TYR A 75 -1.76 7.83 4.02
CA TYR A 75 -2.23 7.63 2.65
C TYR A 75 -2.87 8.89 2.04
N LYS A 76 -3.57 9.71 2.84
CA LYS A 76 -4.16 10.96 2.35
C LYS A 76 -3.06 11.96 2.02
N GLU A 77 -2.11 12.16 2.94
CA GLU A 77 -0.98 13.05 2.77
C GLU A 77 -0.14 12.64 1.55
N HIS A 78 0.18 11.35 1.41
CA HIS A 78 0.89 10.85 0.24
C HIS A 78 0.18 11.20 -1.08
N PHE A 79 -1.13 11.00 -1.17
CA PHE A 79 -1.84 11.28 -2.41
C PHE A 79 -2.07 12.78 -2.67
N GLU A 80 -2.09 13.61 -1.64
CA GLU A 80 -2.05 15.08 -1.77
C GLU A 80 -0.71 15.52 -2.37
N GLU A 81 0.41 14.99 -1.87
CA GLU A 81 1.74 15.28 -2.44
C GLU A 81 1.90 14.76 -3.87
N VAL A 82 1.34 13.59 -4.19
CA VAL A 82 1.33 13.08 -5.57
C VAL A 82 0.49 13.99 -6.48
N GLU A 83 -0.67 14.48 -6.01
CA GLU A 83 -1.51 15.41 -6.76
C GLU A 83 -0.74 16.71 -7.07
N ASP A 84 -0.08 17.29 -6.07
CA ASP A 84 0.74 18.49 -6.24
C ASP A 84 1.84 18.29 -7.30
N LEU A 85 2.56 17.17 -7.25
CA LEU A 85 3.64 16.86 -8.20
C LEU A 85 3.15 16.54 -9.62
N THR A 86 1.90 16.10 -9.77
CA THR A 86 1.34 15.67 -11.07
C THR A 86 0.42 16.71 -11.71
N SER A 87 0.03 17.75 -10.96
CA SER A 87 -0.86 18.83 -11.40
C SER A 87 -0.35 19.54 -12.66
N ASP A 88 0.96 19.76 -12.76
CA ASP A 88 1.62 20.46 -13.89
C ASP A 88 2.08 19.51 -15.02
N GLY A 89 1.77 18.21 -14.93
CA GLY A 89 2.10 17.21 -15.96
C GLY A 89 2.87 16.00 -15.44
N ARG A 90 3.70 15.39 -16.29
CA ARG A 90 4.45 14.18 -15.91
C ARG A 90 5.51 14.55 -14.85
N PRO A 91 5.44 13.99 -13.64
CA PRO A 91 6.40 14.30 -12.59
C PRO A 91 7.77 13.71 -12.91
N ASP A 92 8.80 14.30 -12.29
CA ASP A 92 10.14 13.72 -12.29
C ASP A 92 10.13 12.34 -11.63
N ARG A 93 10.82 11.38 -12.25
CA ARG A 93 10.80 9.99 -11.80
C ARG A 93 11.48 9.82 -10.45
N ASP A 94 12.61 10.51 -10.24
CA ASP A 94 13.39 10.36 -9.01
C ASP A 94 12.63 10.98 -7.83
N LYS A 95 11.91 12.09 -8.05
CA LYS A 95 10.98 12.65 -7.07
C LYS A 95 9.85 11.69 -6.70
N MET A 96 9.24 11.02 -7.68
CA MET A 96 8.18 10.05 -7.42
C MET A 96 8.69 8.81 -6.69
N GLU A 97 9.93 8.40 -6.95
CA GLU A 97 10.56 7.28 -6.25
C GLU A 97 10.87 7.65 -4.80
N ALA A 98 11.44 8.83 -4.56
CA ALA A 98 11.67 9.35 -3.21
C ALA A 98 10.37 9.48 -2.40
N LEU A 99 9.33 10.11 -2.96
CA LEU A 99 8.03 10.25 -2.31
C LEU A 99 7.42 8.89 -1.92
N LYS A 100 7.62 7.89 -2.76
CA LYS A 100 7.17 6.52 -2.49
C LYS A 100 7.99 5.87 -1.37
N GLU A 101 9.31 6.06 -1.35
CA GLU A 101 10.19 5.52 -0.31
C GLU A 101 9.91 6.16 1.05
N ASP A 102 9.71 7.47 1.08
CA ASP A 102 9.35 8.22 2.29
C ASP A 102 8.01 7.69 2.84
N PHE A 103 7.00 7.58 1.99
CA PHE A 103 5.70 7.01 2.38
C PHE A 103 5.81 5.55 2.88
N GLU A 104 6.60 4.70 2.21
CA GLU A 104 6.81 3.32 2.68
C GLU A 104 7.56 3.30 4.02
N SER A 105 8.46 4.24 4.27
CA SER A 105 9.15 4.40 5.56
C SER A 105 8.16 4.78 6.65
N ASP A 106 7.37 5.83 6.44
CA ASP A 106 6.40 6.34 7.43
C ASP A 106 5.37 5.28 7.80
N VAL A 107 4.87 4.52 6.82
CA VAL A 107 3.97 3.39 7.11
C VAL A 107 4.69 2.34 7.96
N ASN A 108 5.94 1.97 7.66
CA ASN A 108 6.66 0.97 8.45
C ASN A 108 6.89 1.39 9.91
N GLU A 109 7.02 2.68 10.19
CA GLU A 109 7.18 3.20 11.56
C GLU A 109 5.95 2.95 12.44
N VAL A 110 4.75 2.91 11.85
CA VAL A 110 3.47 2.61 12.53
C VAL A 110 3.28 1.10 12.77
N LEU A 111 4.01 0.25 12.03
CA LEU A 111 3.85 -1.19 12.04
C LEU A 111 4.76 -1.88 13.06
N THR A 112 4.25 -2.97 13.64
CA THR A 112 5.08 -3.94 14.36
C THR A 112 5.99 -4.72 13.40
N GLU A 113 7.07 -5.32 13.89
CA GLU A 113 8.03 -6.06 13.06
C GLU A 113 7.38 -7.17 12.20
N ASP A 114 6.36 -7.85 12.73
CA ASP A 114 5.65 -8.89 11.99
C ASP A 114 4.73 -8.29 10.92
N GLN A 115 4.05 -7.19 11.23
CA GLN A 115 3.27 -6.43 10.25
C GLN A 115 4.17 -5.85 9.14
N GLN A 116 5.38 -5.40 9.45
CA GLN A 116 6.35 -4.92 8.45
C GLN A 116 6.72 -6.02 7.43
N LYS A 117 6.90 -7.28 7.89
CA LYS A 117 7.15 -8.42 6.99
C LYS A 117 5.95 -8.67 6.07
N LEU A 118 4.74 -8.61 6.61
CA LEU A 118 3.50 -8.76 5.84
C LEU A 118 3.30 -7.60 4.87
N TYR A 119 3.60 -6.36 5.28
CA TYR A 119 3.55 -5.16 4.46
C TYR A 119 4.51 -5.24 3.28
N LYS A 120 5.76 -5.66 3.51
CA LYS A 120 6.73 -5.89 2.44
C LYS A 120 6.24 -6.93 1.41
N ALA A 121 5.59 -7.99 1.88
CA ALA A 121 4.98 -8.99 1.01
C ALA A 121 3.79 -8.41 0.22
N TYR A 122 2.96 -7.59 0.87
CA TYR A 122 1.84 -6.86 0.27
C TYR A 122 2.32 -5.93 -0.86
N VAL A 123 3.30 -5.06 -0.58
CA VAL A 123 3.87 -4.12 -1.56
C VAL A 123 4.47 -4.87 -2.76
N LYS A 124 5.23 -5.94 -2.51
CA LYS A 124 5.79 -6.79 -3.58
C LYS A 124 4.70 -7.46 -4.42
N LYS A 125 3.59 -7.87 -3.82
CA LYS A 125 2.44 -8.48 -4.52
C LYS A 125 1.70 -7.46 -5.37
N ASN A 126 1.45 -6.26 -4.85
CA ASN A 126 0.73 -5.21 -5.57
C ASN A 126 1.56 -4.56 -6.69
N SER A 127 2.85 -4.33 -6.49
CA SER A 127 3.75 -3.83 -7.54
C SER A 127 3.84 -4.78 -8.75
N ARG A 128 3.81 -6.09 -8.52
CA ARG A 128 3.75 -7.10 -9.60
C ARG A 128 2.43 -7.10 -10.37
N LYS A 129 1.32 -6.74 -9.72
CA LYS A 129 0.02 -6.60 -10.38
C LYS A 129 -0.02 -5.36 -11.26
N ALA A 130 0.58 -4.25 -10.82
CA ALA A 130 0.65 -3.02 -11.61
C ALA A 130 1.53 -3.13 -12.86
N ARG A 131 2.46 -4.11 -12.91
CA ARG A 131 3.33 -4.39 -14.05
C ARG A 131 2.74 -5.37 -15.09
N LYS A 132 1.57 -5.94 -14.82
CA LYS A 132 0.90 -6.91 -15.71
C LYS A 132 -0.25 -6.25 -16.43
#